data_AF-A0A067P2N3-F1
#
_entry.id   AF-A0A067P2N3-F1
#
_cell.length_a   1.000
_cell.length_b   1.000
_cell.length_c   1.000
_cell.angle_alpha   90.00
_cell.angle_beta   90.00
_cell.angle_gamma   90.00
#
_symmetry.space_group_name_H-M   'P 1'
#
loop_
_entity.id
_entity.type
_entity.pdbx_description
1 polymer ?
#
loop_
_entity_poly.entity_id
_entity_poly.type
_entity_poly.pdbx_seq_one_letter_code
_entity_poly.pdbx_strand_id
1 'polypeptide(L)'
;MPIIPAALPITAPWVPQQLPLFQPFTPPLTGTTNMVSFPPTSPTSVYNISGPSATINFHNPPAQESVRPAEAPSHSPGSLPPSAPLSGVQVLSPSNHQSTSVVGDTHQEVVDNPEAKWKKLATRFNAAQLLNHEWEWINGDWLPKYKYIPVTTITEIWTEYADGLRGYLPVRDLNAIWEARWRRNEKPLKTENSRRAKVYKLVQALSEKPRWNIAKALRFLAEKYEPHYRARAFCDYLTPTTHQLILEDSKLFK
;
A
#
# COMPACT_ATOMS: atom_id res chain seq x y z
N MET A 1 -19.78 -40.28 35.66
CA MET A 1 -18.55 -39.46 35.77
C MET A 1 -18.78 -38.20 34.95
N PRO A 2 -19.15 -37.05 35.54
CA PRO A 2 -19.34 -35.81 34.79
C PRO A 2 -17.98 -35.18 34.44
N ILE A 3 -17.79 -34.84 33.17
CA ILE A 3 -16.59 -34.17 32.65
C ILE A 3 -16.77 -32.66 32.83
N ILE A 4 -15.93 -32.05 33.67
CA ILE A 4 -15.87 -30.60 33.89
C ILE A 4 -15.11 -29.97 32.70
N PRO A 5 -15.68 -29.00 31.97
CA PRO A 5 -14.94 -28.32 30.90
C PRO A 5 -13.91 -27.34 31.49
N ALA A 6 -12.69 -27.41 30.96
CA ALA A 6 -11.56 -26.57 31.33
C ALA A 6 -11.81 -25.09 30.94
N ALA A 7 -11.57 -24.19 31.89
CA ALA A 7 -11.64 -22.75 31.67
C ALA A 7 -10.52 -22.27 30.74
N LEU A 8 -10.88 -21.44 29.76
CA LEU A 8 -9.92 -20.78 28.86
C LEU A 8 -9.24 -19.60 29.56
N PRO A 9 -7.95 -19.33 29.26
CA PRO A 9 -7.21 -18.25 29.88
C PRO A 9 -7.69 -16.87 29.40
N ILE A 10 -7.89 -15.98 30.36
CA ILE A 10 -8.22 -14.57 30.16
C ILE A 10 -7.00 -13.87 29.56
N THR A 11 -7.13 -13.37 28.33
CA THR A 11 -6.12 -12.58 27.64
C THR A 11 -5.90 -11.26 28.38
N ALA A 12 -4.67 -10.99 28.81
CA ALA A 12 -4.30 -9.76 29.51
C ALA A 12 -4.41 -8.51 28.60
N PRO A 13 -4.78 -7.34 29.14
CA PRO A 13 -4.83 -6.09 28.38
C PRO A 13 -3.42 -5.64 27.97
N TRP A 14 -3.29 -5.21 26.72
CA TRP A 14 -2.06 -4.67 26.14
C TRP A 14 -1.70 -3.33 26.80
N VAL A 15 -0.50 -3.26 27.38
CA VAL A 15 0.06 -2.03 27.98
C VAL A 15 0.98 -1.38 26.94
N PRO A 16 0.72 -0.14 26.49
CA PRO A 16 1.61 0.57 25.60
C PRO A 16 2.93 0.90 26.33
N GLN A 17 4.05 0.40 25.79
CA GLN A 17 5.39 0.81 26.24
C GLN A 17 5.63 2.28 25.88
N GLN A 18 5.98 3.09 26.88
CA GLN A 18 6.43 4.47 26.68
C GLN A 18 7.78 4.49 25.95
N LEU A 19 7.82 5.16 24.81
CA LEU A 19 9.05 5.43 24.06
C LEU A 19 9.89 6.51 24.76
N PRO A 20 11.24 6.44 24.69
CA PRO A 20 12.13 7.44 25.28
C PRO A 20 12.01 8.79 24.56
N LEU A 21 12.01 9.87 25.35
CA LEU A 21 12.03 11.26 24.89
C LEU A 21 13.25 11.52 23.99
N PHE A 22 13.00 11.84 22.73
CA PHE A 22 14.01 12.33 21.79
C PHE A 22 14.42 13.77 22.15
N GLN A 23 15.72 14.00 22.28
CA GLN A 23 16.29 15.34 22.44
C GLN A 23 16.38 16.08 21.09
N PRO A 24 16.24 17.41 21.07
CA PRO A 24 16.31 18.21 19.85
C PRO A 24 17.73 18.29 19.28
N PHE A 25 17.90 17.93 18.01
CA PHE A 25 19.11 18.19 17.23
C PHE A 25 19.13 19.64 16.75
N THR A 26 20.13 20.41 17.16
CA THR A 26 20.45 21.71 16.56
C THR A 26 21.28 21.49 15.28
N PRO A 27 20.88 22.02 14.11
CA PRO A 27 21.68 21.95 12.89
C PRO A 27 22.85 22.96 12.92
N PRO A 28 24.03 22.62 12.36
CA PRO A 28 25.10 23.58 12.19
C PRO A 28 24.84 24.51 11.00
N LEU A 29 25.05 25.80 11.23
CA LEU A 29 25.19 26.82 10.20
C LEU A 29 26.57 26.67 9.54
N THR A 30 26.61 26.36 8.25
CA THR A 30 27.78 26.60 7.41
C THR A 30 27.36 27.28 6.13
N GLY A 31 27.85 28.50 5.96
CA GLY A 31 27.75 29.27 4.73
C GLY A 31 28.86 28.95 3.74
N THR A 32 28.98 29.91 2.81
CA THR A 32 30.11 30.16 1.91
C THR A 32 30.04 29.47 0.54
N THR A 33 29.41 30.21 -0.37
CA THR A 33 29.73 30.36 -1.80
C THR A 33 31.13 29.93 -2.19
N ASN A 34 31.23 29.01 -3.16
CA ASN A 34 32.38 28.87 -4.04
C ASN A 34 31.89 28.57 -5.46
N MET A 35 32.12 29.51 -6.38
CA MET A 35 32.00 29.33 -7.82
C MET A 35 33.27 28.65 -8.31
N VAL A 36 33.18 27.38 -8.71
CA VAL A 36 34.27 26.69 -9.41
C VAL A 36 33.80 26.33 -10.80
N SER A 37 34.43 27.00 -11.78
CA SER A 37 34.35 26.72 -13.20
C SER A 37 35.08 25.42 -13.51
N PHE A 38 34.46 24.51 -14.26
CA PHE A 38 35.10 23.27 -14.73
C PHE A 38 35.26 23.31 -16.27
N PRO A 39 36.44 22.93 -16.81
CA PRO A 39 36.65 22.82 -18.24
C PRO A 39 36.06 21.51 -18.83
N PRO A 40 35.81 21.46 -20.15
CA PRO A 40 35.27 20.28 -20.82
C PRO A 40 36.37 19.24 -21.11
N THR A 41 36.18 18.00 -20.65
CA THR A 41 36.98 16.84 -21.08
C THR A 41 36.14 15.87 -21.89
N SER A 42 36.58 15.62 -23.11
CA SER A 42 36.04 14.64 -24.07
C SER A 42 36.27 13.19 -23.63
N PRO A 43 35.46 12.23 -24.11
CA PRO A 43 35.52 10.84 -23.67
C PRO A 43 36.60 10.03 -24.42
N THR A 44 37.50 9.38 -23.67
CA THR A 44 38.37 8.32 -24.19
C THR A 44 37.69 6.96 -23.99
N SER A 45 37.28 6.36 -25.11
CA SER A 45 36.79 5.00 -25.22
C SER A 45 37.96 4.04 -25.37
N VAL A 46 38.23 3.19 -24.37
CA VAL A 46 38.85 1.87 -24.56
C VAL A 46 38.47 1.05 -23.32
N TYR A 47 37.71 -0.03 -23.48
CA TYR A 47 37.96 -1.25 -22.68
C TYR A 47 37.38 -2.47 -23.41
N ASN A 48 38.31 -3.18 -24.02
CA ASN A 48 38.24 -4.55 -24.48
C ASN A 48 38.10 -5.46 -23.25
N ILE A 49 37.01 -6.22 -23.13
CA ILE A 49 36.89 -7.28 -22.12
C ILE A 49 36.63 -8.58 -22.85
N SER A 50 37.69 -9.38 -22.93
CA SER A 50 37.69 -10.74 -23.44
C SER A 50 37.60 -11.72 -22.28
N GLY A 51 36.61 -12.63 -22.34
CA GLY A 51 36.57 -13.92 -21.63
C GLY A 51 35.61 -14.02 -20.43
N PRO A 52 35.36 -15.24 -19.90
CA PRO A 52 35.43 -16.57 -20.51
C PRO A 52 34.04 -17.23 -20.67
N SER A 53 33.94 -18.18 -21.60
CA SER A 53 32.74 -18.97 -21.88
C SER A 53 32.46 -19.95 -20.72
N ALA A 54 31.32 -19.80 -20.04
CA ALA A 54 30.86 -20.73 -19.02
C ALA A 54 29.97 -21.81 -19.65
N THR A 55 30.47 -23.05 -19.72
CA THR A 55 29.68 -24.23 -20.08
C THR A 55 28.89 -24.69 -18.86
N ILE A 56 27.55 -24.53 -18.90
CA ILE A 56 26.64 -25.04 -17.87
C ILE A 56 26.18 -26.46 -18.28
N ASN A 57 26.67 -27.47 -17.56
CA ASN A 57 26.18 -28.84 -17.68
C ASN A 57 24.89 -28.99 -16.85
N PHE A 58 23.76 -29.24 -17.52
CA PHE A 58 22.51 -29.61 -16.89
C PHE A 58 22.43 -31.14 -16.75
N HIS A 59 22.69 -31.66 -15.55
CA HIS A 59 22.32 -33.03 -15.17
C HIS A 59 20.91 -33.01 -14.57
N ASN A 60 19.99 -33.69 -15.23
CA ASN A 60 18.59 -33.83 -14.85
C ASN A 60 18.41 -35.20 -14.15
N PRO A 61 18.15 -35.27 -12.84
CA PRO A 61 17.75 -36.53 -12.21
C PRO A 61 16.25 -36.83 -12.46
N PRO A 62 15.87 -38.09 -12.70
CA PRO A 62 14.47 -38.46 -12.90
C PRO A 62 13.65 -38.35 -11.62
N ALA A 63 12.43 -37.86 -11.77
CA ALA A 63 11.43 -37.67 -10.74
C ALA A 63 10.97 -39.01 -10.11
N GLN A 64 10.92 -39.06 -8.78
CA GLN A 64 10.13 -40.05 -8.06
C GLN A 64 8.76 -39.44 -7.74
N GLU A 65 7.72 -39.96 -8.38
CA GLU A 65 6.33 -39.75 -8.01
C GLU A 65 6.04 -40.45 -6.68
N SER A 66 5.77 -39.66 -5.64
CA SER A 66 5.21 -40.16 -4.38
C SER A 66 3.74 -39.73 -4.30
N VAL A 67 2.85 -40.64 -4.68
CA VAL A 67 1.40 -40.51 -4.54
C VAL A 67 1.05 -40.44 -3.05
N ARG A 68 0.39 -39.36 -2.62
CA ARG A 68 -0.13 -39.21 -1.25
C ARG A 68 -1.67 -39.23 -1.29
N PRO A 69 -2.36 -40.02 -0.45
CA PRO A 69 -3.83 -40.08 -0.44
C PRO A 69 -4.46 -38.79 0.09
N ALA A 70 -5.61 -38.44 -0.50
CA ALA A 70 -6.45 -37.31 -0.12
C ALA A 70 -7.16 -37.57 1.22
N GLU A 71 -6.93 -36.67 2.19
CA GLU A 71 -7.70 -36.60 3.43
C GLU A 71 -8.82 -35.58 3.27
N ALA A 72 -10.06 -36.03 3.51
CA ALA A 72 -11.27 -35.22 3.38
C ALA A 72 -11.43 -34.28 4.59
N PRO A 73 -11.78 -32.99 4.39
CA PRO A 73 -12.07 -32.09 5.48
C PRO A 73 -13.46 -32.36 6.09
N SER A 74 -13.46 -32.71 7.37
CA SER A 74 -14.65 -32.79 8.23
C SER A 74 -15.19 -31.39 8.53
N HIS A 75 -16.44 -31.13 8.14
CA HIS A 75 -17.15 -29.87 8.44
C HIS A 75 -17.74 -29.91 9.86
N SER A 76 -17.31 -28.99 10.72
CA SER A 76 -17.96 -28.73 12.01
C SER A 76 -18.94 -27.54 11.88
N PRO A 77 -20.21 -27.67 12.31
CA PRO A 77 -21.15 -26.56 12.36
C PRO A 77 -20.94 -25.76 13.65
N GLY A 78 -20.45 -24.52 13.53
CA GLY A 78 -20.11 -23.64 14.65
C GLY A 78 -21.03 -22.43 14.79
N SER A 79 -22.01 -22.58 15.68
CA SER A 79 -22.67 -21.60 16.57
C SER A 79 -22.97 -20.14 16.14
N LEU A 80 -24.25 -19.81 16.25
CA LEU A 80 -24.84 -18.46 16.25
C LEU A 80 -24.45 -17.63 17.49
N PRO A 81 -24.28 -16.30 17.39
CA PRO A 81 -24.11 -15.42 18.55
C PRO A 81 -25.46 -15.04 19.22
N PRO A 82 -25.44 -14.70 20.53
CA PRO A 82 -26.62 -14.41 21.34
C PRO A 82 -27.20 -12.99 21.12
N SER A 83 -28.53 -12.90 21.24
CA SER A 83 -29.32 -11.67 21.17
C SER A 83 -29.05 -10.72 22.34
N ALA A 84 -28.98 -9.42 22.07
CA ALA A 84 -28.90 -8.35 23.06
C ALA A 84 -30.30 -7.91 23.53
N PRO A 85 -30.46 -7.48 24.80
CA PRO A 85 -31.75 -7.09 25.36
C PRO A 85 -32.22 -5.70 24.90
N LEU A 86 -33.53 -5.60 24.64
CA LEU A 86 -34.28 -4.36 24.51
C LEU A 86 -34.30 -3.60 25.85
N SER A 87 -33.96 -2.33 25.81
CA SER A 87 -34.33 -1.28 26.78
C SER A 87 -34.53 -0.03 25.92
N GLY A 88 -35.55 0.80 26.05
CA GLY A 88 -36.49 1.07 27.13
C GLY A 88 -36.80 2.56 26.97
N VAL A 89 -38.08 2.87 26.81
CA VAL A 89 -38.66 4.16 26.38
C VAL A 89 -38.57 5.25 27.47
N GLN A 90 -38.23 6.50 27.09
CA GLN A 90 -38.73 7.80 27.66
C GLN A 90 -38.52 8.89 26.57
N VAL A 91 -39.49 9.62 25.97
CA VAL A 91 -40.64 10.45 26.38
C VAL A 91 -40.28 11.83 26.99
N LEU A 92 -40.38 12.88 26.14
CA LEU A 92 -40.79 14.29 26.35
C LEU A 92 -39.99 15.16 27.36
N SER A 93 -39.72 16.46 27.19
CA SER A 93 -40.42 17.58 26.53
C SER A 93 -39.49 18.84 26.43
N PRO A 94 -39.91 19.93 25.75
CA PRO A 94 -39.07 21.09 25.39
C PRO A 94 -39.15 22.26 26.39
N SER A 95 -38.14 23.14 26.43
CA SER A 95 -38.35 24.56 26.75
C SER A 95 -37.18 25.46 26.38
N ASN A 96 -37.54 26.52 25.65
CA ASN A 96 -36.92 27.83 25.41
C ASN A 96 -35.73 28.24 26.29
N HIS A 97 -34.77 28.99 25.73
CA HIS A 97 -34.54 30.42 26.03
C HIS A 97 -33.62 31.04 24.97
N GLN A 98 -34.11 32.10 24.30
CA GLN A 98 -33.33 33.01 23.46
C GLN A 98 -32.34 33.79 24.33
N SER A 99 -31.10 33.92 23.85
CA SER A 99 -30.25 35.08 24.15
C SER A 99 -29.23 35.26 23.03
N THR A 100 -29.39 36.38 22.34
CA THR A 100 -28.47 36.98 21.38
C THR A 100 -27.16 37.33 22.06
N SER A 101 -26.03 36.77 21.60
CA SER A 101 -24.70 37.29 21.93
C SER A 101 -23.68 36.90 20.85
N VAL A 102 -23.09 37.95 20.26
CA VAL A 102 -21.77 38.06 19.63
C VAL A 102 -21.24 36.83 18.89
N VAL A 103 -21.17 36.98 17.56
CA VAL A 103 -20.48 36.11 16.59
C VAL A 103 -18.98 36.10 16.90
N GLY A 104 -18.58 35.32 17.90
CA GLY A 104 -17.21 34.88 18.10
C GLY A 104 -17.07 33.53 17.43
N ASP A 105 -16.25 33.46 16.39
CA ASP A 105 -15.90 32.25 15.65
C ASP A 105 -15.25 31.26 16.63
N THR A 106 -16.11 30.49 17.30
CA THR A 106 -15.72 29.54 18.33
C THR A 106 -15.12 28.39 17.57
N HIS A 107 -13.80 28.41 17.43
CA HIS A 107 -12.99 27.25 17.08
C HIS A 107 -13.32 26.15 18.09
N GLN A 108 -14.38 25.40 17.80
CA GLN A 108 -14.74 24.20 18.51
C GLN A 108 -13.59 23.24 18.21
N GLU A 109 -12.63 23.18 19.13
CA GLU A 109 -11.53 22.24 19.11
C GLU A 109 -12.18 20.86 19.12
N VAL A 110 -12.35 20.29 17.93
CA VAL A 110 -12.91 18.96 17.75
C VAL A 110 -11.91 18.03 18.42
N VAL A 111 -12.21 17.65 19.66
CA VAL A 111 -11.41 16.68 20.40
C VAL A 111 -11.39 15.40 19.57
N ASP A 112 -10.27 15.16 18.88
CA ASP A 112 -10.11 14.02 18.01
C ASP A 112 -10.18 12.73 18.85
N ASN A 113 -11.31 12.02 18.77
CA ASN A 113 -11.47 10.73 19.43
C ASN A 113 -10.81 9.62 18.57
N PRO A 114 -9.69 9.02 19.02
CA PRO A 114 -8.96 8.02 18.24
C PRO A 114 -9.77 6.76 17.96
N GLU A 115 -10.64 6.36 18.89
CA GLU A 115 -11.45 5.15 18.77
C GLU A 115 -12.52 5.32 17.67
N ALA A 116 -13.15 6.51 17.61
CA ALA A 116 -14.12 6.82 16.57
C ALA A 116 -13.49 6.80 15.16
N LYS A 117 -12.27 7.34 15.00
CA LYS A 117 -11.54 7.28 13.72
C LYS A 117 -11.12 5.86 13.38
N TRP A 118 -10.67 5.07 14.35
CA TRP A 118 -10.36 3.65 14.13
C TRP A 118 -11.59 2.87 13.66
N LYS A 119 -12.74 3.04 14.33
CA LYS A 119 -14.00 2.40 13.94
C LYS A 119 -14.40 2.77 12.52
N LYS A 120 -14.24 4.04 12.13
CA LYS A 120 -14.47 4.49 10.74
C LYS A 120 -13.54 3.78 9.75
N LEU A 121 -12.26 3.62 10.05
CA LEU A 121 -11.34 2.84 9.22
C LEU A 121 -11.75 1.37 9.12
N ALA A 122 -12.13 0.75 10.24
CA ALA A 122 -12.60 -0.63 10.31
C ALA A 122 -13.90 -0.88 9.53
N THR A 123 -14.73 0.14 9.32
CA THR A 123 -15.91 0.02 8.43
C THR A 123 -15.55 0.07 6.94
N ARG A 124 -14.41 0.67 6.59
CA ARG A 124 -14.00 0.87 5.19
C ARG A 124 -13.12 -0.25 4.66
N PHE A 125 -12.30 -0.85 5.52
CA PHE A 125 -11.30 -1.85 5.14
C PHE A 125 -11.55 -3.18 5.83
N ASN A 126 -11.11 -4.26 5.19
CA ASN A 126 -11.16 -5.58 5.79
C ASN A 126 -10.25 -5.64 7.02
N ALA A 127 -10.70 -6.28 8.11
CA ALA A 127 -9.92 -6.48 9.32
C ALA A 127 -8.54 -7.12 9.04
N ALA A 128 -8.45 -8.09 8.13
CA ALA A 128 -7.19 -8.71 7.74
C ALA A 128 -6.22 -7.70 7.09
N GLN A 129 -6.74 -6.73 6.32
CA GLN A 129 -5.90 -5.69 5.75
C GLN A 129 -5.36 -4.74 6.81
N LEU A 130 -6.21 -4.34 7.77
CA LEU A 130 -5.78 -3.46 8.86
C LEU A 130 -4.71 -4.11 9.75
N LEU A 131 -4.82 -5.41 10.02
CA LEU A 131 -3.85 -6.15 10.83
C LEU A 131 -2.48 -6.32 10.15
N ASN A 132 -2.39 -6.18 8.83
CA ASN A 132 -1.13 -6.27 8.10
C ASN A 132 -0.27 -5.00 8.17
N HIS A 133 -0.76 -3.92 8.80
CA HIS A 133 0.01 -2.69 8.98
C HIS A 133 0.23 -2.40 10.47
N GLU A 134 1.41 -1.83 10.76
CA GLU A 134 1.57 -1.06 11.98
C GLU A 134 0.89 0.30 11.81
N TRP A 135 0.23 0.79 12.86
CA TRP A 135 -0.50 2.05 12.87
C TRP A 135 0.09 3.01 13.87
N GLU A 136 0.06 4.30 13.54
CA GLU A 136 0.51 5.36 14.44
C GLU A 136 -0.47 6.51 14.42
N TRP A 137 -0.75 7.05 15.61
CA TRP A 137 -1.62 8.21 15.76
C TRP A 137 -0.80 9.49 15.59
N ILE A 138 -0.98 10.17 14.45
CA ILE A 138 -0.20 11.37 14.09
C ILE A 138 -1.15 12.48 13.63
N ASN A 139 -1.05 13.64 14.27
CA ASN A 139 -1.85 14.84 13.95
C ASN A 139 -3.36 14.52 13.88
N GLY A 140 -3.85 13.84 14.92
CA GLY A 140 -5.26 13.49 15.06
C GLY A 140 -5.74 12.39 14.12
N ASP A 141 -4.88 11.62 13.46
CA ASP A 141 -5.31 10.58 12.53
C ASP A 141 -4.46 9.30 12.62
N TRP A 142 -5.07 8.16 12.26
CA TRP A 142 -4.39 6.86 12.20
C TRP A 142 -3.67 6.71 10.87
N LEU A 143 -2.33 6.70 10.90
CA LEU A 143 -1.49 6.57 9.72
C LEU A 143 -0.82 5.19 9.68
N PRO A 144 -1.00 4.41 8.60
CA PRO A 144 -0.31 3.13 8.46
C PRO A 144 1.18 3.34 8.16
N LYS A 145 2.02 2.44 8.66
CA LYS A 145 3.42 2.29 8.21
C LYS A 145 3.47 1.35 7.02
N TYR A 146 3.27 1.91 5.83
CA TYR A 146 3.24 1.12 4.61
C TYR A 146 4.64 0.84 4.06
N LYS A 147 4.89 -0.41 3.67
CA LYS A 147 6.12 -0.82 2.98
C LYS A 147 5.76 -1.41 1.62
N TYR A 148 6.35 -0.87 0.55
CA TYR A 148 6.19 -1.44 -0.78
C TYR A 148 6.68 -2.88 -0.83
N ILE A 149 5.82 -3.76 -1.33
CA ILE A 149 6.17 -5.17 -1.55
C ILE A 149 7.00 -5.25 -2.84
N PRO A 150 8.07 -6.07 -2.89
CA PRO A 150 8.76 -6.37 -4.14
C PRO A 150 7.81 -6.98 -5.15
N VAL A 151 7.69 -6.33 -6.31
CA VAL A 151 6.88 -6.78 -7.45
C VAL A 151 7.77 -7.28 -8.57
N THR A 152 7.35 -8.36 -9.20
CA THR A 152 8.08 -9.05 -10.27
C THR A 152 7.52 -8.73 -11.65
N THR A 153 6.19 -8.58 -11.74
CA THR A 153 5.47 -8.33 -12.99
C THR A 153 4.91 -6.90 -13.05
N ILE A 154 4.60 -6.43 -14.27
CA ILE A 154 4.02 -5.10 -14.48
C ILE A 154 2.59 -5.06 -13.96
N THR A 155 1.84 -6.16 -14.18
CA THR A 155 0.49 -6.37 -13.69
C THR A 155 0.39 -6.31 -12.16
N GLU A 156 1.36 -6.86 -11.42
CA GLU A 156 1.41 -6.77 -9.96
C GLU A 156 1.46 -5.33 -9.44
N ILE A 157 2.07 -4.39 -10.18
CA ILE A 157 2.06 -2.96 -9.80
C ILE A 157 0.63 -2.41 -9.83
N TRP A 158 -0.17 -2.78 -10.83
CA TRP A 158 -1.56 -2.36 -10.89
C TRP A 158 -2.39 -3.01 -9.79
N THR A 159 -2.20 -4.32 -9.54
CA THR A 159 -2.88 -5.02 -8.44
C THR A 159 -2.58 -4.38 -7.09
N GLU A 160 -1.32 -4.05 -6.80
CA GLU A 160 -0.98 -3.33 -5.56
C GLU A 160 -1.67 -1.96 -5.48
N TYR A 161 -1.79 -1.26 -6.61
CA TYR A 161 -2.46 0.04 -6.66
C TYR A 161 -3.98 -0.06 -6.42
N ALA A 162 -4.66 -0.97 -7.12
CA ALA A 162 -6.12 -1.04 -7.15
C ALA A 162 -6.71 -1.84 -5.99
N ASP A 163 -6.11 -3.01 -5.71
CA ASP A 163 -6.65 -4.02 -4.79
C ASP A 163 -5.80 -4.20 -3.53
N GLY A 164 -4.52 -3.82 -3.61
CA GLY A 164 -3.51 -4.14 -2.63
C GLY A 164 -2.88 -5.50 -2.90
N LEU A 165 -1.68 -5.73 -2.39
CA LEU A 165 -0.94 -6.98 -2.60
C LEU A 165 -0.71 -7.69 -1.27
N ARG A 166 -0.88 -9.02 -1.22
CA ARG A 166 -0.67 -9.85 -0.01
C ARG A 166 -1.44 -9.37 1.22
N GLY A 167 -2.67 -8.89 1.02
CA GLY A 167 -3.51 -8.38 2.09
C GLY A 167 -3.10 -7.00 2.62
N TYR A 168 -2.20 -6.27 1.95
CA TYR A 168 -1.92 -4.88 2.28
C TYR A 168 -3.03 -3.97 1.74
N LEU A 169 -3.08 -2.72 2.20
CA LEU A 169 -4.04 -1.73 1.72
C LEU A 169 -3.68 -1.31 0.29
N PRO A 170 -4.67 -1.08 -0.60
CA PRO A 170 -4.41 -0.59 -1.95
C PRO A 170 -3.80 0.82 -1.92
N VAL A 171 -2.79 1.05 -2.76
CA VAL A 171 -2.10 2.36 -2.83
C VAL A 171 -3.05 3.48 -3.28
N ARG A 172 -4.08 3.16 -4.07
CA ARG A 172 -5.15 4.10 -4.42
C ARG A 172 -5.83 4.67 -3.18
N ASP A 173 -6.20 3.82 -2.24
CA ASP A 173 -6.92 4.25 -1.04
C ASP A 173 -5.98 4.94 -0.05
N LEU A 174 -4.70 4.53 0.00
CA LEU A 174 -3.68 5.25 0.76
C LEU A 174 -3.56 6.71 0.31
N ASN A 175 -3.49 6.93 -1.02
CA ASN A 175 -3.45 8.26 -1.59
C ASN A 175 -4.77 9.03 -1.40
N ALA A 176 -5.92 8.35 -1.44
CA ALA A 176 -7.22 9.01 -1.31
C ALA A 176 -7.52 9.49 0.11
N ILE A 177 -7.06 8.76 1.15
CA ILE A 177 -7.36 9.08 2.55
C ILE A 177 -6.27 9.95 3.17
N TRP A 178 -5.00 9.60 2.94
CA TRP A 178 -3.86 10.24 3.61
C TRP A 178 -2.95 11.01 2.66
N GLU A 179 -3.23 11.01 1.35
CA GLU A 179 -2.48 11.76 0.33
C GLU A 179 -0.97 11.49 0.36
N ALA A 180 -0.14 12.50 0.63
CA ALA A 180 1.30 12.36 0.76
C ALA A 180 1.76 12.01 2.17
N ARG A 181 0.88 12.11 3.17
CA ARG A 181 1.23 11.96 4.59
C ARG A 181 1.56 10.52 4.95
N TRP A 182 0.88 9.52 4.36
CA TRP A 182 1.18 8.11 4.64
C TRP A 182 2.62 7.71 4.27
N ARG A 183 3.26 8.46 3.36
CA ARG A 183 4.66 8.24 2.96
C ARG A 183 5.68 8.80 3.96
N ARG A 184 5.25 9.54 4.99
CA ARG A 184 6.08 10.02 6.12
C ARG A 184 7.36 10.77 5.72
N ASN A 185 7.35 11.40 4.53
CA ASN A 185 8.52 12.00 3.89
C ASN A 185 9.75 11.07 3.74
N GLU A 186 9.54 9.76 3.77
CA GLU A 186 10.59 8.77 3.57
C GLU A 186 11.03 8.77 2.10
N LYS A 187 12.29 9.16 1.85
CA LYS A 187 12.89 9.18 0.51
C LYS A 187 12.65 7.88 -0.30
N PRO A 188 12.90 6.66 0.23
CA PRO A 188 12.68 5.44 -0.54
C PRO A 188 11.23 5.24 -0.96
N LEU A 189 10.26 5.54 -0.09
CA LEU A 189 8.83 5.42 -0.41
C LEU A 189 8.42 6.43 -1.48
N LYS A 190 8.91 7.67 -1.41
CA LYS A 190 8.63 8.70 -2.42
C LYS A 190 9.16 8.30 -3.79
N THR A 191 10.39 7.81 -3.85
CA THR A 191 11.01 7.37 -5.11
C THR A 191 10.26 6.17 -5.70
N GLU A 192 9.93 5.17 -4.88
CA GLU A 192 9.21 3.99 -5.37
C GLU A 192 7.78 4.32 -5.81
N ASN A 193 7.06 5.16 -5.06
CA ASN A 193 5.76 5.67 -5.46
C ASN A 193 5.82 6.39 -6.81
N SER A 194 6.83 7.26 -7.01
CA SER A 194 7.01 8.00 -8.27
C SER A 194 7.24 7.06 -9.46
N ARG A 195 8.00 5.97 -9.27
CA ARG A 195 8.20 4.93 -10.30
C ARG A 195 6.90 4.21 -10.63
N ARG A 196 6.24 3.62 -9.62
CA ARG A 196 4.99 2.84 -9.80
C ARG A 196 3.85 3.71 -10.33
N ALA A 197 3.86 5.02 -10.03
CA ALA A 197 2.89 5.99 -10.54
C ALA A 197 2.84 6.10 -12.05
N LYS A 198 3.96 5.89 -12.73
CA LYS A 198 3.97 5.89 -14.18
C LYS A 198 3.14 4.74 -14.76
N VAL A 199 3.19 3.57 -14.13
CA VAL A 199 2.49 2.37 -14.59
C VAL A 199 0.99 2.49 -14.36
N TYR A 200 0.53 2.86 -13.16
CA TYR A 200 -0.92 2.97 -12.95
C TYR A 200 -1.55 4.11 -13.75
N LYS A 201 -0.82 5.21 -13.99
CA LYS A 201 -1.28 6.28 -14.90
C LYS A 201 -1.39 5.80 -16.34
N LEU A 202 -0.44 4.98 -16.81
CA LEU A 202 -0.50 4.36 -18.14
C LEU A 202 -1.71 3.43 -18.27
N VAL A 203 -1.97 2.59 -17.27
CA VAL A 203 -3.15 1.70 -17.27
C VAL A 203 -4.45 2.50 -17.29
N GLN A 204 -4.54 3.58 -16.50
CA GLN A 204 -5.69 4.50 -16.54
C GLN A 204 -5.87 5.11 -17.93
N ALA A 205 -4.81 5.68 -18.51
CA ALA A 205 -4.84 6.27 -19.85
C ALA A 205 -5.21 5.27 -20.95
N LEU A 206 -4.74 4.02 -20.85
CA LEU A 206 -5.15 2.94 -21.75
C LEU A 206 -6.63 2.61 -21.60
N SER A 207 -7.14 2.55 -20.37
CA SER A 207 -8.54 2.23 -20.08
C SER A 207 -9.53 3.31 -20.49
N GLU A 208 -9.08 4.57 -20.61
CA GLU A 208 -9.88 5.70 -21.10
C GLU A 208 -10.08 5.68 -22.63
N LYS A 209 -9.34 4.83 -23.36
CA LYS A 209 -9.48 4.71 -24.82
C LYS A 209 -10.80 4.02 -25.21
N PRO A 210 -11.40 4.37 -26.37
CA PRO A 210 -12.63 3.71 -26.83
C PRO A 210 -12.45 2.20 -26.99
N ARG A 211 -13.36 1.40 -26.41
CA ARG A 211 -13.33 -0.08 -26.40
C ARG A 211 -12.18 -0.69 -25.59
N TRP A 212 -11.52 0.10 -24.75
CA TRP A 212 -10.58 -0.41 -23.76
C TRP A 212 -11.26 -0.49 -22.39
N ASN A 213 -10.80 -1.43 -21.60
CA ASN A 213 -11.10 -1.54 -20.18
C ASN A 213 -9.81 -1.94 -19.46
N ILE A 214 -9.83 -1.93 -18.12
CA ILE A 214 -8.66 -2.26 -17.30
C ILE A 214 -8.12 -3.67 -17.64
N ALA A 215 -9.01 -4.66 -17.79
CA ALA A 215 -8.59 -6.03 -18.11
C ALA A 215 -7.85 -6.11 -19.45
N LYS A 216 -8.34 -5.42 -20.49
CA LYS A 216 -7.69 -5.35 -21.80
C LYS A 216 -6.35 -4.60 -21.73
N ALA A 217 -6.28 -3.52 -20.95
CA ALA A 217 -5.04 -2.79 -20.71
C ALA A 217 -3.97 -3.66 -20.04
N LEU A 218 -4.34 -4.40 -18.99
CA LEU A 218 -3.44 -5.33 -18.32
C LEU A 218 -3.01 -6.48 -19.22
N ARG A 219 -3.93 -7.06 -20.00
CA ARG A 219 -3.60 -8.11 -20.98
C ARG A 219 -2.59 -7.62 -22.01
N PHE A 220 -2.79 -6.42 -22.55
CA PHE A 220 -1.85 -5.78 -23.47
C PHE A 220 -0.45 -5.62 -22.86
N LEU A 221 -0.37 -5.13 -21.62
CA LEU A 221 0.91 -4.96 -20.94
C LEU A 221 1.60 -6.31 -20.66
N ALA A 222 0.83 -7.32 -20.23
CA ALA A 222 1.31 -8.66 -19.97
C ALA A 222 1.84 -9.34 -21.23
N GLU A 223 1.11 -9.30 -22.35
CA GLU A 223 1.53 -9.97 -23.59
C GLU A 223 2.70 -9.26 -24.27
N LYS A 224 2.71 -7.92 -24.28
CA LYS A 224 3.69 -7.15 -25.07
C LYS A 224 4.97 -6.81 -24.31
N TYR A 225 4.88 -6.50 -23.02
CA TYR A 225 6.00 -5.93 -22.27
C TYR A 225 6.56 -6.85 -21.18
N GLU A 226 5.76 -7.66 -20.51
CA GLU A 226 6.28 -8.54 -19.45
C GLU A 226 7.32 -9.59 -19.92
N PRO A 227 7.28 -10.14 -21.16
CA PRO A 227 8.34 -11.02 -21.65
C PRO A 227 9.71 -10.34 -21.77
N HIS A 228 9.71 -9.01 -21.92
CA HIS A 228 10.91 -8.22 -22.22
C HIS A 228 11.39 -7.40 -21.01
N TYR A 229 10.51 -7.11 -20.05
CA TYR A 229 10.79 -6.22 -18.94
C TYR A 229 10.34 -6.80 -17.60
N ARG A 230 11.22 -6.69 -16.61
CA ARG A 230 10.83 -6.79 -15.19
C ARG A 230 10.11 -5.52 -14.77
N ALA A 231 9.23 -5.63 -13.76
CA ALA A 231 8.43 -4.51 -13.24
C ALA A 231 9.24 -3.22 -13.02
N ARG A 232 10.40 -3.32 -12.35
CA ARG A 232 11.26 -2.16 -12.10
C ARG A 232 11.91 -1.59 -13.36
N ALA A 233 12.44 -2.45 -14.22
CA ALA A 233 13.03 -2.02 -15.49
C ALA A 233 11.99 -1.32 -16.37
N PHE A 234 10.73 -1.78 -16.35
CA PHE A 234 9.63 -1.15 -17.05
C PHE A 234 9.31 0.26 -16.50
N CYS A 235 9.29 0.45 -15.18
CA CYS A 235 9.11 1.77 -14.58
C CYS A 235 10.19 2.78 -14.98
N ASP A 236 11.43 2.32 -15.14
CA ASP A 236 12.55 3.15 -15.57
C ASP A 236 12.48 3.41 -17.10
N TYR A 237 12.03 2.43 -17.89
CA TYR A 237 11.72 2.57 -19.31
C TYR A 237 10.59 3.57 -19.60
N LEU A 238 9.63 3.73 -18.69
CA LEU A 238 8.53 4.70 -18.81
C LEU A 238 9.02 6.15 -18.63
N THR A 239 9.19 6.81 -19.77
CA THR A 239 9.43 8.24 -19.94
C THR A 239 8.20 8.87 -20.62
N PRO A 240 8.05 10.21 -20.65
CA PRO A 240 6.94 10.83 -21.38
C PRO A 240 6.85 10.38 -22.85
N THR A 241 7.99 10.20 -23.52
CA THR A 241 8.06 9.76 -24.91
C THR A 241 7.61 8.30 -25.06
N THR A 242 8.18 7.38 -24.28
CA THR A 242 7.80 5.96 -24.37
C THR A 242 6.37 5.71 -23.89
N HIS A 243 5.86 6.52 -22.96
CA HIS A 243 4.45 6.50 -22.58
C HIS A 243 3.53 6.75 -23.78
N GLN A 244 3.81 7.77 -24.59
CA GLN A 244 3.05 8.05 -25.81
C GLN A 244 3.20 6.95 -26.86
N LEU A 245 4.40 6.41 -27.04
CA LEU A 245 4.63 5.28 -27.95
C LEU A 245 3.80 4.06 -27.56
N ILE A 246 3.71 3.72 -26.27
CA ILE A 246 2.88 2.61 -25.79
C ILE A 246 1.39 2.86 -26.07
N LEU A 247 0.92 4.11 -25.92
CA LEU A 247 -0.46 4.47 -26.25
C LEU A 247 -0.75 4.33 -27.75
N GLU A 248 0.20 4.68 -28.63
CA GLU A 248 0.07 4.49 -30.07
C GLU A 248 0.09 3.00 -30.45
N ASP A 249 1.03 2.25 -29.90
CA ASP A 249 1.16 0.81 -30.08
C ASP A 249 -0.09 0.04 -29.67
N SER A 250 -0.81 0.55 -28.67
CA SER A 250 -2.08 0.00 -28.22
C SER A 250 -3.14 0.01 -29.33
N LYS A 251 -3.07 0.93 -30.31
CA LYS A 251 -4.05 0.97 -31.43
C LYS A 251 -4.01 -0.28 -32.31
N LEU A 252 -2.88 -0.98 -32.34
CA LEU A 252 -2.69 -2.19 -33.13
C LEU A 252 -3.11 -3.46 -32.37
N PHE A 253 -3.37 -3.36 -31.07
CA PHE A 253 -3.71 -4.49 -30.21
C PHE A 253 -5.20 -4.84 -30.31
N LYS A 254 -5.52 -6.02 -30.84
CA LYS A 254 -6.89 -6.48 -31.07
C LYS A 254 -7.44 -7.22 -29.85
#